data_AF-A0A950X1N7-F1
#
_entry.id   AF-A0A950X1N7-F1
#
_cell.length_a   1.000
_cell.length_b   1.000
_cell.length_c   1.000
_cell.angle_alpha   90.00
_cell.angle_beta   90.00
_cell.angle_gamma   90.00
#
_symmetry.space_group_name_H-M   'P 1'
#
loop_
_entity.id
_entity.type
_entity.pdbx_description
1 polymer ?
#
loop_
_entity_poly.entity_id
_entity_poly.type
_entity_poly.pdbx_seq_one_letter_code
_entity_poly.pdbx_strand_id
1 'polypeptide(L)'
;MARQLKKADWDIGAAAHLGGRAGFGEPPDKLDRWAAQGLEATVQELLHPESAPPPPPGCAVPAQFASLRGRVKGATSAEEKQGANRALQQAVNEQLFNLVSWWTEQMVTSQAPLVEKMTLFWHGHFATSAEKVRSPYKLWQQNETFRSQALGNFGTLTKAISRDPAMMVYLDLASSKAEHPNENFAREVMELFTLSEGNYTENDIKESARAFTGYRIDPATEQFRFAPRQFDAGSKAFLKETGNWTGDQIIDIILKQPSCARFITAKIWKFFVYDEPKPELINDLAGIFRRYHYEIRPLLETIFSSEEFYSERARNAIVKSPVQYLVQAGRTLNVQIPTGRTLINVYRQMG
;
A
#
# COMPACT_ATOMS: atom_id res chain seq x y z
N MET A 1 14.26 -1.87 -24.16
CA MET A 1 12.87 -1.40 -23.94
C MET A 1 11.92 -2.57 -24.14
N ALA A 2 10.87 -2.65 -23.33
CA ALA A 2 9.81 -3.65 -23.49
C ALA A 2 9.10 -3.46 -24.85
N ARG A 3 8.98 -4.54 -25.63
CA ARG A 3 8.25 -4.53 -26.91
C ARG A 3 6.75 -4.46 -26.64
N GLN A 4 6.02 -3.71 -27.46
CA GLN A 4 4.56 -3.59 -27.39
C GLN A 4 3.90 -4.83 -27.98
N LEU A 5 2.82 -5.32 -27.34
CA LEU A 5 2.02 -6.42 -27.88
C LEU A 5 1.47 -6.04 -29.26
N LYS A 6 1.57 -6.94 -30.23
CA LYS A 6 0.99 -6.71 -31.55
C LYS A 6 -0.53 -6.77 -31.46
N LYS A 7 -1.20 -5.91 -32.22
CA LYS A 7 -2.66 -5.86 -32.27
C LYS A 7 -3.31 -7.21 -32.64
N ALA A 8 -2.64 -8.02 -33.47
CA ALA A 8 -3.12 -9.35 -33.86
C ALA A 8 -3.09 -10.38 -32.72
N ASP A 9 -2.27 -10.15 -31.69
CA ASP A 9 -2.12 -11.04 -30.54
C ASP A 9 -3.05 -10.65 -29.37
N TRP A 10 -3.88 -9.60 -29.55
CA TRP A 10 -4.91 -9.20 -28.59
C TRP A 10 -6.21 -9.95 -28.87
N ASP A 11 -6.53 -10.91 -28.02
CA ASP A 11 -7.76 -11.70 -28.04
C ASP A 11 -8.44 -11.74 -26.66
N ILE A 12 -9.54 -12.49 -26.56
CA ILE A 12 -10.25 -12.68 -25.29
C ILE A 12 -9.37 -13.33 -24.22
N GLY A 13 -8.43 -14.20 -24.61
CA GLY A 13 -7.49 -14.84 -23.69
C GLY A 13 -6.50 -13.83 -23.11
N ALA A 14 -5.98 -12.91 -23.93
CA ALA A 14 -5.13 -11.80 -23.50
C ALA A 14 -5.90 -10.83 -22.59
N ALA A 15 -7.14 -10.49 -22.93
CA ALA A 15 -8.02 -9.69 -22.09
C ALA A 15 -8.27 -10.35 -20.72
N ALA A 16 -8.56 -11.66 -20.70
CA ALA A 16 -8.76 -12.43 -19.47
C ALA A 16 -7.50 -12.46 -18.59
N HIS A 17 -6.32 -12.61 -19.20
CA HIS A 17 -5.05 -12.53 -18.49
C HIS A 17 -4.83 -11.16 -17.88
N LEU A 18 -5.02 -10.09 -18.65
CA LEU A 18 -4.93 -8.72 -18.13
C LEU A 18 -5.90 -8.51 -16.96
N GLY A 19 -7.17 -8.90 -17.09
CA GLY A 19 -8.16 -8.78 -16.01
C GLY A 19 -7.79 -9.58 -14.76
N GLY A 20 -7.21 -10.77 -14.93
CA GLY A 20 -6.71 -11.58 -13.82
C GLY A 20 -5.52 -10.96 -13.08
N ARG A 21 -4.66 -10.21 -13.80
CA ARG A 21 -3.46 -9.56 -13.24
C ARG A 21 -3.74 -8.16 -12.69
N ALA A 22 -4.28 -7.29 -13.54
CA ALA A 22 -4.55 -5.89 -13.25
C ALA A 22 -5.80 -5.68 -12.38
N GLY A 23 -6.61 -6.72 -12.17
CA GLY A 23 -7.70 -6.72 -11.22
C GLY A 23 -7.71 -8.00 -10.40
N PHE A 24 -8.89 -8.54 -10.20
CA PHE A 24 -9.09 -9.85 -9.61
C PHE A 24 -9.91 -10.73 -10.56
N GLY A 25 -9.66 -10.64 -11.87
CA GLY A 25 -10.54 -11.20 -12.88
C GLY A 25 -11.76 -10.33 -13.16
N GLU A 26 -12.43 -10.65 -14.25
CA GLU A 26 -13.60 -9.93 -14.76
C GLU A 26 -14.64 -10.92 -15.30
N PRO A 27 -15.94 -10.56 -15.27
CA PRO A 27 -16.98 -11.40 -15.82
C PRO A 27 -16.89 -11.48 -17.37
N PRO A 28 -17.44 -12.55 -17.99
CA PRO A 28 -17.28 -12.82 -19.42
C PRO A 28 -17.70 -11.66 -20.35
N ASP A 29 -18.80 -10.98 -20.04
CA ASP A 29 -19.33 -9.85 -20.81
C ASP A 29 -18.34 -8.67 -20.87
N LYS A 30 -17.63 -8.40 -19.77
CA LYS A 30 -16.60 -7.38 -19.73
C LYS A 30 -15.36 -7.80 -20.52
N LEU A 31 -15.00 -9.08 -20.51
CA LEU A 31 -13.89 -9.61 -21.30
C LEU A 31 -14.15 -9.54 -22.81
N ASP A 32 -15.38 -9.85 -23.24
CA ASP A 32 -15.80 -9.70 -24.64
C ASP A 32 -15.68 -8.23 -25.10
N ARG A 33 -16.12 -7.29 -24.27
CA ARG A 33 -15.97 -5.85 -24.55
C ARG A 33 -14.51 -5.42 -24.64
N TRP A 34 -13.66 -5.88 -23.71
CA TRP A 34 -12.23 -5.58 -23.71
C TRP A 34 -11.51 -6.16 -24.94
N ALA A 35 -11.86 -7.39 -25.34
CA ALA A 35 -11.35 -8.00 -26.56
C ALA A 35 -11.72 -7.15 -27.79
N ALA A 36 -12.97 -6.68 -27.87
CA ALA A 36 -13.47 -5.87 -28.99
C ALA A 36 -12.87 -4.45 -29.05
N GLN A 37 -12.69 -3.76 -27.92
CA GLN A 37 -12.19 -2.38 -27.90
C GLN A 37 -10.66 -2.28 -28.09
N GLY A 38 -9.94 -3.38 -27.90
CA GLY A 38 -8.49 -3.44 -28.06
C GLY A 38 -7.68 -3.17 -26.78
N LEU A 39 -6.40 -3.51 -26.83
CA LEU A 39 -5.45 -3.39 -25.71
C LEU A 39 -5.35 -1.96 -25.17
N GLU A 40 -5.08 -0.98 -26.04
CA GLU A 40 -4.82 0.41 -25.65
C GLU A 40 -6.01 1.01 -24.89
N ALA A 41 -7.22 0.91 -25.45
CA ALA A 41 -8.43 1.39 -24.80
C ALA A 41 -8.69 0.68 -23.47
N THR A 42 -8.46 -0.63 -23.39
CA THR A 42 -8.60 -1.41 -22.15
C THR A 42 -7.60 -0.98 -21.07
N VAL A 43 -6.34 -0.77 -21.43
CA VAL A 43 -5.30 -0.32 -20.47
C VAL A 43 -5.61 1.10 -20.00
N GLN A 44 -6.05 1.99 -20.89
CA GLN A 44 -6.45 3.34 -20.52
C GLN A 44 -7.67 3.36 -19.59
N GLU A 45 -8.69 2.54 -19.85
CA GLU A 45 -9.84 2.38 -18.96
C GLU A 45 -9.42 1.92 -17.55
N LEU A 46 -8.52 0.93 -17.47
CA LEU A 46 -8.01 0.41 -16.20
C LEU A 46 -7.22 1.46 -15.42
N LEU A 47 -6.39 2.23 -16.12
CA LEU A 47 -5.56 3.25 -15.50
C LEU A 47 -6.42 4.45 -15.08
N HIS A 48 -7.43 4.84 -15.85
CA HIS A 48 -8.25 6.03 -15.62
C HIS A 48 -9.71 5.68 -15.28
N PRO A 49 -9.97 4.99 -14.15
CA PRO A 49 -11.31 4.57 -13.82
C PRO A 49 -12.18 5.77 -13.41
N GLU A 50 -13.35 5.87 -14.01
CA GLU A 50 -14.41 6.79 -13.58
C GLU A 50 -15.25 6.12 -12.51
N SER A 51 -14.79 6.16 -11.26
CA SER A 51 -15.51 5.56 -10.13
C SER A 51 -15.47 6.45 -8.91
N ALA A 52 -16.61 6.62 -8.26
CA ALA A 52 -16.69 7.32 -6.98
C ALA A 52 -16.02 6.46 -5.89
N PRO A 53 -15.36 7.10 -4.90
CA PRO A 53 -14.87 6.38 -3.73
C PRO A 53 -16.01 5.65 -3.02
N PRO A 54 -15.75 4.46 -2.44
CA PRO A 54 -16.76 3.73 -1.70
C PRO A 54 -17.18 4.49 -0.44
N PRO A 55 -18.41 4.26 0.06
CA PRO A 55 -18.82 4.84 1.33
C PRO A 55 -17.89 4.35 2.46
N PRO A 56 -17.53 5.22 3.41
CA PRO A 56 -16.59 4.88 4.46
C PRO A 56 -17.19 3.82 5.42
N PRO A 57 -16.38 2.91 5.96
CA PRO A 57 -16.83 1.92 6.94
C PRO A 57 -17.15 2.58 8.29
N GLY A 58 -17.88 1.87 9.16
CA GLY A 58 -18.27 2.39 10.48
C GLY A 58 -17.11 2.80 11.40
N CYS A 59 -15.88 2.34 11.14
CA CYS A 59 -14.69 2.75 11.87
C CYS A 59 -14.06 4.07 11.38
N ALA A 60 -14.57 4.67 10.31
CA ALA A 60 -14.11 5.95 9.73
C ALA A 60 -14.56 7.18 10.54
N VAL A 61 -14.68 7.03 11.86
CA VAL A 61 -15.07 8.09 12.78
C VAL A 61 -13.91 8.31 13.74
N PRO A 62 -13.25 9.50 13.71
CA PRO A 62 -12.21 9.82 14.67
C PRO A 62 -12.74 9.65 16.09
N ALA A 63 -11.90 9.14 16.99
CA ALA A 63 -12.24 9.01 18.40
C ALA A 63 -13.50 8.16 18.71
N GLN A 64 -13.94 7.27 17.80
CA GLN A 64 -15.05 6.33 18.00
C GLN A 64 -15.02 5.62 19.36
N PHE A 65 -13.81 5.29 19.84
CA PHE A 65 -13.59 4.58 21.09
C PHE A 65 -13.26 5.50 22.28
N ALA A 66 -13.42 6.82 22.16
CA ALA A 66 -13.05 7.77 23.22
C ALA A 66 -13.80 7.52 24.53
N SER A 67 -15.10 7.23 24.47
CA SER A 67 -15.90 6.91 25.64
C SER A 67 -15.40 5.64 26.35
N LEU A 68 -15.12 4.58 25.59
CA LEU A 68 -14.57 3.32 26.13
C LEU A 68 -13.16 3.52 26.72
N ARG A 69 -12.29 4.28 26.05
CA ARG A 69 -10.98 4.65 26.58
C ARG A 69 -11.10 5.49 27.85
N GLY A 70 -12.09 6.39 27.92
CA GLY A 70 -12.41 7.18 29.11
C GLY A 70 -12.80 6.30 30.30
N ARG A 71 -13.63 5.27 30.07
CA ARG A 71 -13.99 4.28 31.11
C ARG A 71 -12.78 3.52 31.63
N VAL A 72 -11.84 3.14 30.74
CA VAL A 72 -10.58 2.49 31.16
C VAL A 72 -9.73 3.41 32.02
N LYS A 73 -9.61 4.70 31.65
CA LYS A 73 -8.84 5.70 32.40
C LYS A 73 -9.48 6.06 33.75
N GLY A 74 -10.81 6.11 33.81
CA GLY A 74 -11.57 6.46 35.01
C GLY A 74 -11.85 5.29 35.96
N ALA A 75 -11.48 4.05 35.59
CA ALA A 75 -11.66 2.88 36.44
C ALA A 75 -10.82 3.00 37.72
N THR A 76 -11.44 2.73 38.87
CA THR A 76 -10.82 2.90 40.19
C THR A 76 -10.37 1.58 40.80
N SER A 77 -10.99 0.46 40.40
CA SER A 77 -10.61 -0.89 40.81
C SER A 77 -9.97 -1.71 39.69
N ALA A 78 -9.24 -2.76 40.06
CA ALA A 78 -8.64 -3.69 39.11
C ALA A 78 -9.70 -4.42 38.26
N GLU A 79 -10.82 -4.81 38.88
CA GLU A 79 -11.94 -5.48 38.21
C GLU A 79 -12.64 -4.57 37.20
N GLU A 80 -12.91 -3.31 37.58
CA GLU A 80 -13.46 -2.29 36.68
C GLU A 80 -12.55 -2.07 35.47
N LYS A 81 -11.25 -1.92 35.72
CA LYS A 81 -10.25 -1.71 34.67
C LYS A 81 -10.16 -2.91 33.74
N GLN A 82 -10.21 -4.14 34.28
CA GLN A 82 -10.22 -5.36 33.49
C GLN A 82 -11.49 -5.49 32.65
N GLY A 83 -12.66 -5.16 33.20
CA GLY A 83 -13.94 -5.16 32.48
C GLY A 83 -13.97 -4.13 31.36
N ALA A 84 -13.54 -2.89 31.63
CA ALA A 84 -13.46 -1.82 30.65
C ALA A 84 -12.47 -2.14 29.51
N ASN A 85 -11.31 -2.70 29.84
CA ASN A 85 -10.34 -3.15 28.82
C ASN A 85 -10.90 -4.26 27.94
N ARG A 86 -11.60 -5.25 28.52
CA ARG A 86 -12.26 -6.32 27.75
C ARG A 86 -13.30 -5.75 26.79
N ALA A 87 -14.15 -4.83 27.24
CA ALA A 87 -15.15 -4.19 26.39
C ALA A 87 -14.52 -3.38 25.24
N LEU A 88 -13.47 -2.60 25.53
CA LEU A 88 -12.71 -1.87 24.51
C LEU A 88 -12.10 -2.81 23.48
N GLN A 89 -11.44 -3.89 23.93
CA GLN A 89 -10.82 -4.85 23.04
C GLN A 89 -11.83 -5.55 22.13
N GLN A 90 -12.99 -5.93 22.68
CA GLN A 90 -14.08 -6.54 21.89
C GLN A 90 -14.58 -5.60 20.80
N ALA A 91 -14.87 -4.34 21.14
CA ALA A 91 -15.34 -3.33 20.19
C ALA A 91 -14.30 -3.04 19.09
N VAL A 92 -13.02 -2.94 19.46
CA VAL A 92 -11.92 -2.77 18.50
C VAL A 92 -11.83 -3.96 17.56
N ASN A 93 -11.84 -5.19 18.08
CA ASN A 93 -11.75 -6.40 17.26
C ASN A 93 -12.92 -6.52 16.28
N GLU A 94 -14.14 -6.20 16.72
CA GLU A 94 -15.32 -6.19 15.86
C GLU A 94 -15.17 -5.20 14.70
N GLN A 95 -14.69 -3.98 14.97
CA GLN A 95 -14.47 -2.99 13.91
C GLN A 95 -13.32 -3.38 12.98
N LEU A 96 -12.26 -4.06 13.45
CA LEU A 96 -11.24 -4.63 12.57
C LEU A 96 -11.85 -5.66 11.62
N PHE A 97 -12.73 -6.53 12.13
CA PHE A 97 -13.39 -7.54 11.31
C PHE A 97 -14.32 -6.93 10.26
N ASN A 98 -15.04 -5.87 10.63
CA ASN A 98 -15.89 -5.12 9.72
C ASN A 98 -15.04 -4.41 8.65
N LEU A 99 -13.87 -3.85 9.00
CA LEU A 99 -12.96 -3.22 8.04
C LEU A 99 -12.44 -4.21 7.00
N VAL A 100 -12.01 -5.40 7.42
CA VAL A 100 -11.56 -6.47 6.50
C VAL A 100 -12.70 -6.90 5.57
N SER A 101 -13.92 -7.04 6.11
CA SER A 101 -15.11 -7.40 5.32
C SER A 101 -15.47 -6.33 4.31
N TRP A 102 -15.52 -5.07 4.74
CA TRP A 102 -15.79 -3.92 3.89
C TRP A 102 -14.80 -3.82 2.73
N TRP A 103 -13.49 -3.91 3.01
CA TRP A 103 -12.49 -3.79 1.94
C TRP A 103 -12.56 -4.98 0.97
N THR A 104 -12.78 -6.18 1.50
CA THR A 104 -12.99 -7.37 0.66
C THR A 104 -14.19 -7.22 -0.27
N GLU A 105 -15.30 -6.65 0.22
CA GLU A 105 -16.45 -6.31 -0.60
C GLU A 105 -16.10 -5.28 -1.68
N GLN A 106 -15.32 -4.24 -1.36
CA GLN A 106 -14.86 -3.27 -2.36
C GLN A 106 -13.99 -3.93 -3.44
N MET A 107 -13.08 -4.82 -3.07
CA MET A 107 -12.27 -5.58 -4.04
C MET A 107 -13.15 -6.41 -4.99
N VAL A 108 -14.29 -6.93 -4.51
CA VAL A 108 -15.23 -7.70 -5.34
C VAL A 108 -16.12 -6.79 -6.19
N THR A 109 -16.65 -5.70 -5.67
CA THR A 109 -17.73 -4.95 -6.34
C THR A 109 -17.25 -3.70 -7.08
N SER A 110 -16.02 -3.24 -6.84
CA SER A 110 -15.50 -2.00 -7.43
C SER A 110 -15.44 -2.06 -8.96
N GLN A 111 -15.82 -0.94 -9.58
CA GLN A 111 -15.65 -0.67 -11.02
C GLN A 111 -14.23 -0.21 -11.37
N ALA A 112 -13.39 0.06 -10.36
CA ALA A 112 -11.98 0.41 -10.48
C ALA A 112 -11.08 -0.71 -9.91
N PRO A 113 -11.09 -1.93 -10.48
CA PRO A 113 -10.43 -3.09 -9.89
C PRO A 113 -8.91 -2.92 -9.79
N LEU A 114 -8.28 -2.18 -10.72
CA LEU A 114 -6.86 -1.89 -10.65
C LEU A 114 -6.50 -0.99 -9.47
N VAL A 115 -7.38 -0.06 -9.09
CA VAL A 115 -7.18 0.76 -7.89
C VAL A 115 -7.14 -0.16 -6.66
N GLU A 116 -8.11 -1.05 -6.49
CA GLU A 116 -8.13 -1.97 -5.35
C GLU A 116 -6.97 -2.98 -5.37
N LYS A 117 -6.58 -3.45 -6.57
CA LYS A 117 -5.43 -4.34 -6.75
C LYS A 117 -4.11 -3.66 -6.36
N MET A 118 -3.94 -2.39 -6.73
CA MET A 118 -2.81 -1.57 -6.30
C MET A 118 -2.87 -1.20 -4.82
N THR A 119 -4.05 -0.93 -4.26
CA THR A 119 -4.23 -0.74 -2.81
C THR A 119 -3.73 -1.97 -2.05
N LEU A 120 -4.05 -3.18 -2.53
CA LEU A 120 -3.56 -4.43 -1.94
C LEU A 120 -2.04 -4.58 -2.07
N PHE A 121 -1.46 -4.21 -3.20
CA PHE A 121 -0.02 -4.18 -3.38
C PHE A 121 0.66 -3.23 -2.38
N TRP A 122 0.17 -1.99 -2.26
CA TRP A 122 0.73 -0.98 -1.35
C TRP A 122 0.55 -1.37 0.12
N HIS A 123 -0.58 -1.97 0.47
CA HIS A 123 -0.81 -2.53 1.80
C HIS A 123 0.21 -3.61 2.15
N GLY A 124 0.59 -4.47 1.19
CA GLY A 124 1.65 -5.45 1.38
C GLY A 124 3.06 -4.84 1.40
N HIS A 125 3.28 -3.76 0.63
CA HIS A 125 4.57 -3.08 0.55
C HIS A 125 4.90 -2.25 1.81
N PHE A 126 3.95 -1.43 2.26
CA PHE A 126 4.02 -0.59 3.47
C PHE A 126 3.28 -1.26 4.63
N ALA A 127 3.58 -2.53 4.88
CA ALA A 127 2.84 -3.35 5.83
C ALA A 127 2.91 -2.79 7.26
N THR A 128 1.76 -2.81 7.95
CA THR A 128 1.66 -2.57 9.39
C THR A 128 0.88 -3.70 10.07
N SER A 129 0.99 -3.79 11.39
CA SER A 129 0.28 -4.81 12.17
C SER A 129 -0.92 -4.23 12.92
N ALA A 130 -2.09 -4.82 12.72
CA ALA A 130 -3.29 -4.49 13.49
C ALA A 130 -3.11 -4.76 14.99
N GLU A 131 -2.25 -5.72 15.38
CA GLU A 131 -1.95 -6.04 16.77
C GLU A 131 -1.09 -4.98 17.46
N LYS A 132 -0.19 -4.33 16.72
CA LYS A 132 0.64 -3.22 17.22
C LYS A 132 -0.11 -1.89 17.17
N VAL A 133 -0.82 -1.60 16.08
CA VAL A 133 -1.53 -0.33 15.88
C VAL A 133 -2.81 -0.24 16.74
N ARG A 134 -3.55 -1.34 16.89
CA ARG A 134 -4.78 -1.45 17.71
C ARG A 134 -5.81 -0.32 17.48
N SER A 135 -5.89 0.20 16.27
CA SER A 135 -6.84 1.25 15.89
C SER A 135 -7.42 0.99 14.50
N PRO A 136 -8.68 0.53 14.41
CA PRO A 136 -9.39 0.36 13.14
C PRO A 136 -9.43 1.65 12.31
N TYR A 137 -9.61 2.80 12.97
CA TYR A 137 -9.62 4.11 12.31
C TYR A 137 -8.29 4.42 11.60
N LYS A 138 -7.15 4.20 12.27
CA LYS A 138 -5.83 4.46 11.67
C LYS A 138 -5.52 3.52 10.52
N LEU A 139 -5.89 2.24 10.65
CA LEU A 139 -5.69 1.24 9.60
C LEU A 139 -6.58 1.52 8.37
N TRP A 140 -7.82 1.97 8.60
CA TRP A 140 -8.69 2.44 7.53
C TRP A 140 -8.08 3.67 6.83
N GLN A 141 -7.62 4.68 7.58
CA GLN A 141 -6.98 5.86 7.01
C GLN A 141 -5.74 5.51 6.16
N GLN A 142 -4.93 4.57 6.64
CA GLN A 142 -3.79 4.07 5.88
C GLN A 142 -4.26 3.39 4.57
N ASN A 143 -5.32 2.57 4.62
CA ASN A 143 -5.92 1.96 3.44
C ASN A 143 -6.47 3.00 2.44
N GLU A 144 -7.13 4.06 2.91
CA GLU A 144 -7.58 5.18 2.05
C GLU A 144 -6.40 5.93 1.42
N THR A 145 -5.30 6.09 2.15
CA THR A 145 -4.08 6.71 1.61
C THR A 145 -3.53 5.86 0.46
N PHE A 146 -3.48 4.53 0.63
CA PHE A 146 -3.11 3.61 -0.45
C PHE A 146 -4.08 3.68 -1.63
N ARG A 147 -5.39 3.71 -1.39
CA ARG A 147 -6.41 3.77 -2.44
C ARG A 147 -6.34 5.06 -3.25
N SER A 148 -6.26 6.21 -2.58
CA SER A 148 -6.22 7.52 -3.24
C SER A 148 -4.93 7.76 -4.02
N GLN A 149 -3.82 7.13 -3.61
CA GLN A 149 -2.52 7.20 -4.30
C GLN A 149 -2.19 5.94 -5.11
N ALA A 150 -3.15 5.01 -5.28
CA ALA A 150 -2.91 3.69 -5.84
C ALA A 150 -2.21 3.72 -7.20
N LEU A 151 -2.62 4.68 -8.03
CA LEU A 151 -2.12 4.97 -9.38
C LEU A 151 -1.48 6.36 -9.47
N GLY A 152 -1.04 6.92 -8.34
CA GLY A 152 -0.43 8.24 -8.26
C GLY A 152 1.10 8.19 -8.41
N ASN A 153 1.78 8.95 -7.57
CA ASN A 153 3.24 9.05 -7.55
C ASN A 153 3.82 8.30 -6.34
N PHE A 154 4.83 7.46 -6.55
CA PHE A 154 5.45 6.68 -5.47
C PHE A 154 6.13 7.56 -4.41
N GLY A 155 6.77 8.67 -4.81
CA GLY A 155 7.37 9.62 -3.88
C GLY A 155 6.33 10.30 -3.01
N THR A 156 5.22 10.75 -3.60
CA THR A 156 4.09 11.32 -2.86
C THR A 156 3.51 10.31 -1.87
N LEU A 157 3.28 9.07 -2.30
CA LEU A 157 2.79 8.01 -1.41
C LEU A 157 3.77 7.75 -0.25
N THR A 158 5.06 7.61 -0.54
CA THR A 158 6.08 7.36 0.50
C THR A 158 6.11 8.48 1.55
N LYS A 159 6.01 9.75 1.11
CA LYS A 159 5.92 10.92 2.00
C LYS A 159 4.62 10.93 2.81
N ALA A 160 3.51 10.51 2.22
CA ALA A 160 2.24 10.39 2.93
C ALA A 160 2.34 9.32 4.03
N ILE A 161 2.94 8.17 3.72
CA ILE A 161 3.15 7.07 4.69
C ILE A 161 4.12 7.44 5.81
N SER A 162 5.12 8.30 5.55
CA SER A 162 5.98 8.81 6.63
C SER A 162 5.22 9.63 7.69
N ARG A 163 4.02 10.12 7.33
CA ARG A 163 3.11 10.89 8.18
C ARG A 163 1.85 10.10 8.52
N ASP A 164 1.76 8.84 8.15
CA ASP A 164 0.58 8.03 8.40
C ASP A 164 0.52 7.60 9.89
N PRO A 165 -0.57 7.86 10.62
CA PRO A 165 -0.67 7.52 12.03
C PRO A 165 -0.50 6.03 12.34
N ALA A 166 -0.92 5.11 11.46
CA ALA A 166 -0.72 3.67 11.68
C ALA A 166 0.76 3.32 11.56
N MET A 167 1.44 3.80 10.52
CA MET A 167 2.88 3.61 10.32
C MET A 167 3.71 4.22 11.46
N MET A 168 3.33 5.42 11.91
CA MET A 168 4.00 6.10 13.01
C MET A 168 3.91 5.35 14.35
N VAL A 169 2.79 4.67 14.61
CA VAL A 169 2.66 3.77 15.77
C VAL A 169 3.43 2.48 15.52
N TYR A 170 3.34 1.92 14.32
CA TYR A 170 3.97 0.65 13.98
C TYR A 170 5.50 0.69 14.08
N LEU A 171 6.13 1.80 13.72
CA LEU A 171 7.59 1.97 13.76
C LEU A 171 8.06 2.91 14.88
N ASP A 172 7.17 3.19 15.84
CA ASP A 172 7.45 4.02 17.03
C ASP A 172 7.94 5.45 16.71
N LEU A 173 7.66 5.95 15.50
CA LEU A 173 8.13 7.24 15.00
C LEU A 173 7.57 8.42 15.80
N ALA A 174 6.36 8.30 16.35
CA ALA A 174 5.74 9.34 17.17
C ALA A 174 6.53 9.67 18.46
N SER A 175 7.45 8.80 18.87
CA SER A 175 8.35 9.00 20.02
C SER A 175 9.67 9.70 19.66
N SER A 176 9.98 9.85 18.37
CA SER A 176 11.27 10.38 17.87
C SER A 176 11.45 11.86 18.24
N LYS A 177 12.53 12.20 18.93
CA LYS A 177 12.87 13.60 19.33
C LYS A 177 14.34 13.88 19.07
N ALA A 178 14.71 15.16 18.94
CA ALA A 178 16.08 15.57 18.62
C ALA A 178 17.17 14.90 19.48
N GLU A 179 16.93 14.78 20.79
CA GLU A 179 17.88 14.15 21.73
C GLU A 179 18.00 12.63 21.55
N HIS A 180 16.92 11.99 21.08
CA HIS A 180 16.81 10.54 20.90
C HIS A 180 16.04 10.23 19.61
N PRO A 181 16.68 10.40 18.44
CA PRO A 181 16.06 10.07 17.16
C PRO A 181 15.74 8.57 17.09
N ASN A 182 14.54 8.22 16.64
CA ASN A 182 14.16 6.83 16.43
C ASN A 182 14.62 6.36 15.05
N GLU A 183 15.57 5.43 15.03
CA GLU A 183 16.17 4.87 13.81
C GLU A 183 15.30 3.84 13.10
N ASN A 184 14.26 3.30 13.75
CA ASN A 184 13.46 2.20 13.20
C ASN A 184 12.80 2.61 11.87
N PHE A 185 12.01 3.69 11.86
CA PHE A 185 11.43 4.19 10.61
C PHE A 185 12.48 4.53 9.54
N ALA A 186 13.61 5.11 9.94
CA ALA A 186 14.69 5.48 9.03
C ALA A 186 15.34 4.25 8.36
N ARG A 187 15.52 3.16 9.11
CA ARG A 187 15.98 1.88 8.58
C ARG A 187 14.95 1.29 7.64
N GLU A 188 13.70 1.15 8.07
CA GLU A 188 12.64 0.51 7.28
C GLU A 188 12.35 1.25 5.98
N VAL A 189 12.35 2.59 5.99
CA VAL A 189 12.10 3.37 4.77
C VAL A 189 13.18 3.12 3.72
N MET A 190 14.44 2.94 4.14
CA MET A 190 15.53 2.61 3.22
C MET A 190 15.56 1.13 2.85
N GLU A 191 15.44 0.23 3.82
CA GLU A 191 15.61 -1.21 3.63
C GLU A 191 14.40 -1.87 2.97
N LEU A 192 13.22 -1.75 3.57
CA LEU A 192 12.05 -2.51 3.11
C LEU A 192 11.21 -1.77 2.07
N PHE A 193 11.22 -0.44 2.13
CA PHE A 193 10.30 0.38 1.34
C PHE A 193 10.92 1.05 0.13
N THR A 194 12.25 1.26 0.05
CA THR A 194 12.80 2.03 -1.08
C THR A 194 14.06 1.45 -1.71
N LEU A 195 15.18 1.37 -0.99
CA LEU A 195 16.50 1.10 -1.56
C LEU A 195 16.88 -0.38 -1.58
N SER A 196 16.33 -1.18 -0.66
CA SER A 196 16.83 -2.53 -0.33
C SER A 196 18.20 -2.51 0.35
N GLU A 197 18.52 -3.61 1.04
CA GLU A 197 19.76 -3.80 1.78
C GLU A 197 21.00 -3.58 0.88
N GLY A 198 22.08 -3.05 1.47
CA GLY A 198 23.35 -2.82 0.79
C GLY A 198 23.44 -1.51 -0.02
N ASN A 199 22.40 -0.68 -0.02
CA ASN A 199 22.35 0.59 -0.76
C ASN A 199 22.43 1.85 0.12
N TYR A 200 22.67 1.69 1.42
CA TYR A 200 22.84 2.74 2.42
C TYR A 200 23.80 2.24 3.51
N THR A 201 24.29 3.16 4.33
CA THR A 201 25.15 2.86 5.49
C THR A 201 24.40 3.01 6.81
N GLU A 202 24.96 2.47 7.88
CA GLU A 202 24.45 2.71 9.23
C GLU A 202 24.47 4.21 9.60
N ASN A 203 25.41 4.98 9.04
CA ASN A 203 25.44 6.43 9.23
C ASN A 203 24.26 7.12 8.54
N ASP A 204 23.86 6.66 7.35
CA ASP A 204 22.68 7.19 6.65
C ASP A 204 21.40 6.97 7.47
N ILE A 205 21.30 5.85 8.20
CA ILE A 205 20.18 5.57 9.11
C ILE A 205 20.13 6.59 10.24
N LYS A 206 21.25 6.82 10.91
CA LYS A 206 21.35 7.79 12.02
C LYS A 206 21.02 9.21 11.56
N GLU A 207 21.58 9.63 10.43
CA GLU A 207 21.42 10.98 9.91
C GLU A 207 20.00 11.22 9.37
N SER A 208 19.38 10.23 8.74
CA SER A 208 17.97 10.32 8.31
C SER A 208 17.00 10.24 9.49
N ALA A 209 17.28 9.47 10.54
CA ALA A 209 16.45 9.41 11.75
C ALA A 209 16.27 10.79 12.39
N ARG A 210 17.33 11.61 12.40
CA ARG A 210 17.29 13.01 12.85
C ARG A 210 16.28 13.85 12.05
N ALA A 211 16.13 13.60 10.75
CA ALA A 211 15.20 14.33 9.88
C ALA A 211 13.71 14.01 10.12
N PHE A 212 13.41 12.86 10.73
CA PHE A 212 12.04 12.46 11.10
C PHE A 212 11.68 12.80 12.56
N THR A 213 12.57 13.48 13.30
CA THR A 213 12.26 13.94 14.65
C THR A 213 11.14 14.99 14.66
N GLY A 214 10.40 15.08 15.77
CA GLY A 214 9.28 16.02 15.90
C GLY A 214 7.97 15.57 15.22
N TYR A 215 7.95 14.41 14.59
CA TYR A 215 6.73 13.79 14.07
C TYR A 215 5.86 13.32 15.24
N ARG A 216 4.61 13.79 15.33
CA ARG A 216 3.68 13.48 16.44
C ARG A 216 2.31 13.14 15.91
N ILE A 217 1.55 12.41 16.72
CA ILE A 217 0.12 12.17 16.49
C ILE A 217 -0.65 13.09 17.43
N ASP A 218 -1.63 13.82 16.91
CA ASP A 218 -2.58 14.59 17.71
C ASP A 218 -3.54 13.64 18.45
N PRO A 219 -3.62 13.69 19.78
CA PRO A 219 -4.48 12.78 20.54
C PRO A 219 -5.99 12.99 20.31
N ALA A 220 -6.42 14.17 19.87
CA ALA A 220 -7.81 14.51 19.66
C ALA A 220 -8.27 14.14 18.25
N THR A 221 -7.49 14.51 17.23
CA THR A 221 -7.85 14.23 15.83
C THR A 221 -7.33 12.89 15.33
N GLU A 222 -6.40 12.27 16.07
CA GLU A 222 -5.69 11.05 15.67
C GLU A 222 -4.84 11.19 14.40
N GLN A 223 -4.58 12.42 13.96
CA GLN A 223 -3.82 12.79 12.75
C GLN A 223 -2.36 13.15 13.03
N PHE A 224 -1.53 13.18 11.98
CA PHE A 224 -0.18 13.73 12.06
C PHE A 224 -0.17 15.21 12.43
N ARG A 225 0.81 15.59 13.25
CA ARG A 225 1.21 16.97 13.50
C ARG A 225 2.73 17.04 13.64
N PHE A 226 3.32 18.14 13.20
CA PHE A 226 4.73 18.41 13.40
C PHE A 226 4.96 19.23 14.67
N ALA A 227 5.96 18.87 15.47
CA ALA A 227 6.35 19.54 16.70
C ALA A 227 7.76 20.17 16.54
N PRO A 228 7.86 21.45 16.11
CA PRO A 228 9.14 22.08 15.77
C PRO A 228 10.17 22.06 16.91
N ARG A 229 9.73 22.18 18.17
CA ARG A 229 10.61 22.15 19.35
C ARG A 229 11.28 20.79 19.60
N GLN A 230 10.82 19.74 18.93
CA GLN A 230 11.34 18.38 19.06
C GLN A 230 12.14 17.96 17.81
N PHE A 231 12.24 18.84 16.82
CA PHE A 231 12.95 18.60 15.57
C PHE A 231 14.43 18.95 15.73
N ASP A 232 15.29 18.08 15.21
CA ASP A 232 16.71 18.34 15.05
C ASP A 232 16.92 19.23 13.81
N ALA A 233 17.17 20.52 14.04
CA ALA A 233 17.45 21.49 12.98
C ALA A 233 18.94 21.55 12.57
N GLY A 234 19.77 20.62 13.05
CA GLY A 234 21.18 20.53 12.68
C GLY A 234 21.36 20.06 11.23
N SER A 235 22.54 20.35 10.67
CA SER A 235 22.95 19.81 9.38
C SER A 235 23.05 18.28 9.45
N LYS A 236 22.66 17.61 8.37
CA LYS A 236 22.59 16.15 8.24
C LYS A 236 23.32 15.72 6.97
N ALA A 237 24.20 14.74 7.07
CA ALA A 237 24.90 14.15 5.93
C ALA A 237 24.24 12.83 5.53
N PHE A 238 23.59 12.78 4.38
CA PHE A 238 22.77 11.65 3.96
C PHE A 238 22.96 11.36 2.47
N LEU A 239 23.35 10.13 2.12
CA LEU A 239 23.54 9.66 0.74
C LEU A 239 24.34 10.63 -0.14
N LYS A 240 25.47 11.12 0.39
CA LYS A 240 26.40 12.08 -0.24
C LYS A 240 25.88 13.51 -0.38
N GLU A 241 24.70 13.82 0.15
CA GLU A 241 24.16 15.17 0.24
C GLU A 241 24.25 15.69 1.68
N THR A 242 24.44 16.99 1.88
CA THR A 242 24.52 17.61 3.21
C THR A 242 23.63 18.83 3.29
N GLY A 243 22.83 18.92 4.35
CA GLY A 243 21.90 20.02 4.55
C GLY A 243 21.02 19.83 5.78
N ASN A 244 20.23 20.84 6.14
CA ASN A 244 19.23 20.71 7.19
C ASN A 244 17.97 20.03 6.63
N TRP A 245 18.06 18.72 6.41
CA TRP A 245 17.00 17.96 5.76
C TRP A 245 15.80 17.69 6.68
N THR A 246 14.60 17.81 6.11
CA THR A 246 13.35 17.28 6.67
C THR A 246 13.10 15.83 6.20
N GLY A 247 12.18 15.12 6.84
CA GLY A 247 11.80 13.77 6.43
C GLY A 247 11.35 13.66 4.97
N ASP A 248 10.58 14.63 4.47
CA ASP A 248 10.17 14.65 3.05
C ASP A 248 11.39 14.83 2.11
N GLN A 249 12.38 15.63 2.50
CA GLN A 249 13.60 15.84 1.72
C GLN A 249 14.53 14.62 1.76
N ILE A 250 14.58 13.87 2.87
CA ILE A 250 15.26 12.57 2.91
C ILE A 250 14.65 11.62 1.88
N ILE A 251 13.32 11.57 1.78
CA ILE A 251 12.63 10.76 0.76
C ILE A 251 12.98 11.25 -0.64
N ASP A 252 13.06 12.56 -0.88
CA ASP A 252 13.50 13.11 -2.18
C ASP A 252 14.93 12.68 -2.55
N ILE A 253 15.86 12.65 -1.60
CA ILE A 253 17.24 12.18 -1.82
C ILE A 253 17.26 10.67 -2.12
N ILE A 254 16.44 9.87 -1.43
CA ILE A 254 16.27 8.43 -1.70
C ILE A 254 15.81 8.21 -3.14
N LEU A 255 14.81 8.96 -3.61
CA LEU A 255 14.26 8.82 -4.97
C LEU A 255 15.28 9.17 -6.07
N LYS A 256 16.34 9.94 -5.77
CA LYS A 256 17.42 10.17 -6.74
C LYS A 256 18.23 8.89 -7.00
N GLN A 257 18.29 7.96 -6.05
CA GLN A 257 19.09 6.75 -6.16
C GLN A 257 18.51 5.78 -7.20
N PRO A 258 19.32 5.27 -8.16
CA PRO A 258 18.85 4.29 -9.14
C PRO A 258 18.33 2.98 -8.54
N SER A 259 18.86 2.57 -7.38
CA SER A 259 18.39 1.39 -6.64
C SER A 259 16.92 1.49 -6.24
N CYS A 260 16.45 2.69 -5.87
CA CYS A 260 15.05 2.91 -5.49
C CYS A 260 14.09 2.52 -6.60
N ALA A 261 14.31 3.02 -7.82
CA ALA A 261 13.46 2.69 -8.95
C ALA A 261 13.52 1.20 -9.31
N ARG A 262 14.73 0.61 -9.31
CA ARG A 262 14.89 -0.82 -9.61
C ARG A 262 14.13 -1.70 -8.61
N PHE A 263 14.23 -1.38 -7.32
CA PHE A 263 13.57 -2.14 -6.27
C PHE A 263 12.04 -2.12 -6.41
N ILE A 264 11.45 -0.93 -6.55
CA ILE A 264 10.00 -0.78 -6.68
C ILE A 264 9.49 -1.39 -7.98
N THR A 265 10.19 -1.16 -9.10
CA THR A 265 9.83 -1.76 -10.37
C THR A 265 9.89 -3.29 -10.32
N ALA A 266 10.90 -3.88 -9.67
CA ALA A 266 10.99 -5.32 -9.48
C ALA A 266 9.82 -5.87 -8.63
N LYS A 267 9.45 -5.16 -7.55
CA LYS A 267 8.30 -5.55 -6.72
C LYS A 267 6.98 -5.48 -7.50
N ILE A 268 6.73 -4.40 -8.24
CA ILE A 268 5.54 -4.26 -9.09
C ILE A 268 5.51 -5.36 -10.15
N TRP A 269 6.63 -5.61 -10.84
CA TRP A 269 6.72 -6.67 -11.83
C TRP A 269 6.37 -8.03 -11.24
N LYS A 270 7.01 -8.40 -10.12
CA LYS A 270 6.75 -9.67 -9.44
C LYS A 270 5.28 -9.84 -9.04
N PHE A 271 4.64 -8.76 -8.60
CA PHE A 271 3.25 -8.79 -8.18
C PHE A 271 2.26 -8.98 -9.35
N PHE A 272 2.55 -8.40 -10.52
CA PHE A 272 1.63 -8.42 -11.67
C PHE A 272 1.95 -9.45 -12.74
N VAL A 273 3.20 -9.91 -12.86
CA VAL A 273 3.65 -10.67 -14.03
C VAL A 273 4.13 -12.06 -13.64
N TYR A 274 5.35 -12.18 -13.13
CA TYR A 274 5.97 -13.43 -12.70
C TYR A 274 7.22 -13.16 -11.85
N ASP A 275 7.73 -14.18 -11.14
CA ASP A 275 8.95 -14.09 -10.34
C ASP A 275 10.24 -14.24 -11.16
N GLU A 276 11.32 -13.62 -10.68
CA GLU A 276 12.64 -13.65 -11.32
C GLU A 276 12.66 -13.13 -12.78
N PRO A 277 12.33 -11.85 -13.02
CA PRO A 277 12.55 -11.20 -14.32
C PRO A 277 14.03 -11.08 -14.67
N LYS A 278 14.32 -10.98 -15.97
CA LYS A 278 15.65 -10.62 -16.47
C LYS A 278 16.08 -9.24 -15.90
N PRO A 279 17.28 -9.09 -15.34
CA PRO A 279 17.72 -7.81 -14.77
C PRO A 279 17.65 -6.64 -15.77
N GLU A 280 17.93 -6.89 -17.04
CA GLU A 280 17.91 -5.87 -18.11
C GLU A 280 16.51 -5.28 -18.30
N LEU A 281 15.48 -6.13 -18.22
CA LEU A 281 14.08 -5.70 -18.33
C LEU A 281 13.69 -4.78 -17.17
N ILE A 282 14.06 -5.14 -15.94
CA ILE A 282 13.82 -4.31 -14.77
C ILE A 282 14.60 -3.00 -14.85
N ASN A 283 15.84 -3.02 -15.33
CA ASN A 283 16.63 -1.80 -15.52
C ASN A 283 15.98 -0.85 -16.54
N ASP A 284 15.45 -1.37 -17.65
CA ASP A 284 14.73 -0.58 -18.65
C ASP A 284 13.45 0.05 -18.09
N LEU A 285 12.64 -0.75 -17.39
CA LEU A 285 11.39 -0.29 -16.76
C LEU A 285 11.66 0.71 -15.62
N ALA A 286 12.69 0.49 -14.81
CA ALA A 286 13.12 1.42 -13.77
C ALA A 286 13.62 2.74 -14.37
N GLY A 287 14.27 2.67 -15.54
CA GLY A 287 14.62 3.84 -16.34
C GLY A 287 13.40 4.65 -16.76
N ILE A 288 12.34 3.99 -17.24
CA ILE A 288 11.04 4.62 -17.55
C ILE A 288 10.46 5.26 -16.29
N PHE A 289 10.41 4.51 -15.19
CA PHE A 289 9.82 4.97 -13.94
C PHE A 289 10.50 6.26 -13.42
N ARG A 290 11.83 6.34 -13.49
CA ARG A 290 12.58 7.57 -13.14
C ARG A 290 12.33 8.71 -14.13
N ARG A 291 12.28 8.42 -15.44
CA ARG A 291 12.01 9.45 -16.48
C ARG A 291 10.64 10.09 -16.30
N TYR A 292 9.64 9.31 -15.89
CA TYR A 292 8.31 9.81 -15.54
C TYR A 292 8.19 10.17 -14.06
N HIS A 293 9.30 10.55 -13.42
CA HIS A 293 9.32 11.11 -12.07
C HIS A 293 8.58 10.27 -11.01
N TYR A 294 8.66 8.94 -11.09
CA TYR A 294 8.00 8.00 -10.18
C TYR A 294 6.45 7.97 -10.26
N GLU A 295 5.87 8.41 -11.38
CA GLU A 295 4.46 8.16 -11.67
C GLU A 295 4.19 6.67 -11.91
N ILE A 296 3.17 6.13 -11.25
CA ILE A 296 2.81 4.71 -11.32
C ILE A 296 2.11 4.38 -12.63
N ARG A 297 1.26 5.28 -13.15
CA ARG A 297 0.48 5.05 -14.38
C ARG A 297 1.35 4.72 -15.59
N PRO A 298 2.38 5.51 -15.95
CA PRO A 298 3.20 5.21 -17.12
C PRO A 298 3.97 3.89 -16.98
N LEU A 299 4.37 3.52 -15.75
CA LEU A 299 5.02 2.24 -15.49
C LEU A 299 4.06 1.07 -15.72
N LEU A 300 2.85 1.13 -15.15
CA LEU A 300 1.83 0.10 -15.34
C LEU A 300 1.35 0.00 -16.78
N GLU A 301 1.17 1.14 -17.46
CA GLU A 301 0.86 1.19 -18.89
C GLU A 301 1.93 0.46 -19.71
N THR A 302 3.21 0.74 -19.44
CA THR A 302 4.32 0.07 -20.13
C THR A 302 4.31 -1.44 -19.87
N ILE A 303 4.07 -1.86 -18.63
CA ILE A 303 4.03 -3.29 -18.26
C ILE A 303 2.86 -3.98 -18.95
N PHE A 304 1.65 -3.46 -18.77
CA PHE A 304 0.41 -4.07 -19.27
C PHE A 304 0.31 -4.08 -20.78
N SER A 305 1.00 -3.17 -21.49
CA SER A 305 1.00 -3.17 -22.95
C SER A 305 2.16 -3.98 -23.56
N SER A 306 3.03 -4.59 -22.75
CA SER A 306 4.23 -5.28 -23.24
C SER A 306 3.99 -6.72 -23.72
N GLU A 307 4.70 -7.18 -24.75
CA GLU A 307 4.70 -8.59 -25.21
C GLU A 307 5.07 -9.55 -24.07
N GLU A 308 6.05 -9.18 -23.24
CA GLU A 308 6.55 -10.01 -22.14
C GLU A 308 5.45 -10.31 -21.11
N PHE A 309 4.55 -9.35 -20.86
CA PHE A 309 3.42 -9.52 -19.96
C PHE A 309 2.44 -10.60 -20.43
N TYR A 310 2.34 -10.84 -21.74
CA TYR A 310 1.47 -11.85 -22.34
C TYR A 310 2.19 -13.14 -22.74
N SER A 311 3.50 -13.22 -22.51
CA SER A 311 4.31 -14.39 -22.84
C SER A 311 3.85 -15.66 -22.13
N GLU A 312 4.19 -16.83 -22.69
CA GLU A 312 3.96 -18.14 -22.05
C GLU A 312 4.50 -18.20 -20.62
N ARG A 313 5.65 -17.54 -20.35
CA ARG A 313 6.24 -17.47 -19.01
C ARG A 313 5.35 -16.68 -18.03
N ALA A 314 4.62 -15.67 -18.50
CA ALA A 314 3.75 -14.86 -17.66
C ALA A 314 2.38 -15.50 -17.44
N ARG A 315 1.92 -16.34 -18.37
CA ARG A 315 0.64 -17.06 -18.26
C ARG A 315 0.68 -18.02 -17.06
N ASN A 316 -0.33 -17.94 -16.19
CA ASN A 316 -0.50 -18.81 -15.02
C ASN A 316 0.67 -18.80 -14.00
N ALA A 317 1.59 -17.83 -14.10
CA ALA A 317 2.83 -17.80 -13.33
C ALA A 317 2.73 -17.34 -11.86
N ILE A 318 1.55 -16.90 -11.40
CA ILE A 318 1.38 -16.36 -10.04
C ILE A 318 0.46 -17.28 -9.26
N VAL A 319 0.97 -17.77 -8.13
CA VAL A 319 0.17 -18.41 -7.09
C VAL A 319 -0.60 -17.32 -6.34
N LYS A 320 -1.93 -17.39 -6.40
CA LYS A 320 -2.80 -16.37 -5.78
C LYS A 320 -2.77 -16.53 -4.26
N SER A 321 -2.68 -15.41 -3.54
CA SER A 321 -2.94 -15.40 -2.10
C SER A 321 -4.42 -15.71 -1.80
N PRO A 322 -4.78 -16.11 -0.57
CA PRO A 322 -6.17 -16.38 -0.21
C PRO A 322 -7.14 -15.24 -0.54
N VAL A 323 -6.73 -13.99 -0.28
CA VAL A 323 -7.48 -12.78 -0.64
C VAL A 323 -7.72 -12.72 -2.14
N GLN A 324 -6.67 -12.84 -2.95
CA GLN A 324 -6.79 -12.76 -4.40
C GLN A 324 -7.66 -13.89 -4.96
N TYR A 325 -7.53 -15.11 -4.43
CA TYR A 325 -8.30 -16.26 -4.86
C TYR A 325 -9.80 -16.08 -4.59
N LEU A 326 -10.17 -15.71 -3.36
CA LEU A 326 -11.56 -15.56 -2.97
C LEU A 326 -12.23 -14.38 -3.70
N VAL A 327 -11.57 -13.22 -3.74
CA VAL A 327 -12.09 -12.04 -4.47
C VAL A 327 -12.28 -12.38 -5.93
N GLN A 328 -11.33 -13.09 -6.55
CA GLN A 328 -11.44 -13.46 -7.95
C GLN A 328 -12.59 -14.43 -8.23
N ALA A 329 -12.82 -15.41 -7.36
CA ALA A 329 -13.97 -16.29 -7.48
C ALA A 329 -15.28 -15.49 -7.42
N GLY A 330 -15.39 -14.56 -6.45
CA GLY A 330 -16.53 -13.66 -6.33
C GLY A 330 -16.80 -12.84 -7.59
N ARG A 331 -15.77 -12.20 -8.14
CA ARG A 331 -15.88 -11.36 -9.35
C ARG A 331 -16.18 -12.14 -10.61
N THR A 332 -15.37 -13.17 -10.90
CA THR A 332 -15.42 -13.88 -12.19
C THR A 332 -16.71 -14.66 -12.33
N LEU A 333 -17.21 -15.24 -11.22
CA LEU A 333 -18.45 -16.02 -11.21
C LEU A 333 -19.69 -15.17 -10.88
N ASN A 334 -19.51 -13.89 -10.57
CA ASN A 334 -20.56 -13.00 -10.09
C ASN A 334 -21.34 -13.59 -8.90
N VAL A 335 -20.61 -14.13 -7.92
CA VAL A 335 -21.19 -14.75 -6.72
C VAL A 335 -20.88 -13.93 -5.47
N GLN A 336 -21.82 -13.93 -4.54
CA GLN A 336 -21.60 -13.35 -3.23
C GLN A 336 -20.59 -14.20 -2.44
N ILE A 337 -19.55 -13.53 -1.94
CA ILE A 337 -18.57 -14.15 -1.06
C ILE A 337 -19.01 -14.03 0.40
N PRO A 338 -18.50 -14.88 1.31
CA PRO A 338 -18.79 -14.77 2.74
C PRO A 338 -18.42 -13.38 3.29
N THR A 339 -19.14 -12.93 4.31
CA THR A 339 -18.89 -11.64 4.99
C THR A 339 -18.67 -11.84 6.50
N GLY A 340 -18.25 -10.78 7.18
CA GLY A 340 -18.11 -10.75 8.64
C GLY A 340 -17.14 -11.79 9.17
N ARG A 341 -17.52 -12.47 10.27
CA ARG A 341 -16.66 -13.46 10.92
C ARG A 341 -16.37 -14.69 10.05
N THR A 342 -17.31 -15.10 9.20
CA THR A 342 -17.14 -16.25 8.31
C THR A 342 -16.00 -16.00 7.33
N LEU A 343 -15.96 -14.81 6.72
CA LEU A 343 -14.89 -14.41 5.81
C LEU A 343 -13.51 -14.53 6.45
N ILE A 344 -13.38 -14.05 7.69
CA ILE A 344 -12.11 -14.02 8.40
C ILE A 344 -11.64 -15.42 8.76
N ASN A 345 -12.57 -16.29 9.14
CA ASN A 345 -12.27 -17.70 9.37
C ASN A 345 -11.81 -18.38 8.09
N VAL A 346 -12.43 -18.08 6.95
CA VAL A 346 -11.99 -18.59 5.63
C VAL A 346 -10.56 -18.13 5.34
N TYR A 347 -10.25 -16.84 5.46
CA TYR A 347 -8.89 -16.36 5.24
C TYR A 347 -7.86 -17.04 6.15
N ARG A 348 -8.14 -17.17 7.44
CA ARG A 348 -7.24 -17.85 8.39
C ARG A 348 -7.01 -19.33 8.06
N GLN A 349 -8.01 -20.02 7.53
CA GLN A 349 -7.88 -21.44 7.15
C GLN A 349 -7.05 -21.61 5.88
N MET A 350 -7.05 -20.62 5.00
CA MET A 350 -6.31 -20.66 3.74
C MET A 350 -4.84 -20.21 3.87
N GLY A 351 -4.46 -19.61 5.00
CA GLY A 351 -3.12 -19.07 5.27
C GLY A 351 -3.11 -17.56 5.31
#